data_AF-A0A429X1A4-F1
#
_entry.id   AF-A0A429X1A4-F1
#
_cell.length_a   1.000
_cell.length_b   1.000
_cell.length_c   1.000
_cell.angle_alpha   90.00
_cell.angle_beta   90.00
_cell.angle_gamma   90.00
#
_symmetry.space_group_name_H-M   'P 1'
#
loop_
_entity.id
_entity.type
_entity.pdbx_description
1 polymer ?
#
loop_
_entity_poly.entity_id
_entity_poly.type
_entity_poly.pdbx_seq_one_letter_code
_entity_poly.pdbx_strand_id
1 'polypeptide(L)'
;MLRCMKTLFRASKETIDRLFECNRVSGEVWNFCLALAKETHLKTGKWITKSELQKRSKGIFPIHSQSVQAVCHKYLFARDAALKARKAGHKTKYPYKKKTYFNTKWANNGFKV
;
A
#
# COMPACT_ATOMS: atom_id res chain seq x y z
N MET A 1 31.38 -0.13 -1.75
CA MET A 1 31.14 0.68 -0.53
C MET A 1 30.02 1.67 -0.82
N LEU A 2 28.82 1.49 -0.24
CA LEU A 2 27.72 2.46 -0.40
C LEU A 2 28.00 3.65 0.52
N ARG A 3 28.33 4.82 -0.05
CA ARG A 3 28.46 6.08 0.71
C ARG A 3 27.07 6.71 0.83
N CYS A 4 26.55 6.83 2.04
CA CYS A 4 25.26 7.48 2.30
C CYS A 4 25.49 8.93 2.77
N MET A 5 24.91 9.90 2.06
CA MET A 5 24.85 11.29 2.49
C MET A 5 23.51 11.55 3.18
N LYS A 6 23.53 11.96 4.45
CA LYS A 6 22.33 12.43 5.15
C LYS A 6 22.11 13.90 4.81
N THR A 7 21.01 14.22 4.15
CA THR A 7 20.61 15.60 3.86
C THR A 7 19.34 15.95 4.61
N LEU A 8 19.25 17.19 5.08
CA LEU A 8 18.02 17.72 5.67
C LEU A 8 17.08 18.12 4.53
N PHE A 9 15.88 17.55 4.52
CA PHE A 9 14.81 18.01 3.63
C PHE A 9 14.09 19.19 4.27
N ARG A 10 14.03 20.33 3.57
CA ARG A 10 13.28 21.51 3.98
C ARG A 10 12.23 21.82 2.92
N ALA A 11 11.00 22.03 3.36
CA ALA A 11 9.88 22.47 2.54
C ALA A 11 8.97 23.38 3.37
N SER A 12 8.01 24.05 2.72
CA SER A 12 7.01 24.83 3.45
C SER A 12 6.16 23.91 4.34
N LYS A 13 5.58 24.47 5.41
CA LYS A 13 4.66 23.73 6.28
C LYS A 13 3.53 23.07 5.48
N GLU A 14 2.95 23.81 4.53
CA GLU A 14 1.90 23.31 3.65
C GLU A 14 2.35 22.08 2.86
N THR A 15 3.55 22.09 2.26
CA THR A 15 4.07 20.94 1.53
C THR A 15 4.26 19.74 2.46
N ILE A 16 4.80 19.96 3.65
CA ILE A 16 5.01 18.90 4.64
C ILE A 16 3.65 18.28 5.04
N ASP A 17 2.65 19.10 5.31
CA ASP A 17 1.31 18.64 5.69
C ASP A 17 0.66 17.83 4.55
N ARG A 18 0.80 18.27 3.29
CA ARG A 18 0.32 17.53 2.10
C ARG A 18 1.02 16.17 1.92
N LEU A 19 2.32 16.09 2.20
CA LEU A 19 3.07 14.83 2.16
C LEU A 19 2.60 13.86 3.25
N PHE A 20 2.34 14.35 4.46
CA PHE A 20 1.77 13.53 5.52
C PHE A 20 0.34 13.09 5.21
N GLU A 21 -0.46 13.95 4.57
CA GLU A 21 -1.80 13.58 4.12
C GLU A 21 -1.77 12.45 3.10
N CYS A 22 -0.85 12.51 2.14
CA CYS A 22 -0.64 11.41 1.20
C CYS A 22 -0.34 10.07 1.91
N ASN A 23 0.43 10.11 3.01
CA ASN A 23 0.73 8.92 3.82
C ASN A 23 -0.50 8.41 4.59
N ARG A 24 -1.40 9.29 5.05
CA ARG A 24 -2.69 8.91 5.66
C ARG A 24 -3.58 8.21 4.64
N VAL A 25 -3.80 8.84 3.49
CA VAL A 25 -4.59 8.26 2.39
C VAL A 25 -4.01 6.93 1.93
N SER A 26 -2.68 6.81 1.86
CA SER A 26 -2.03 5.53 1.54
C SER A 26 -2.31 4.44 2.58
N GLY A 27 -2.46 4.82 3.86
CA GLY A 27 -2.93 3.94 4.93
C GLY A 27 -4.38 3.50 4.72
N GLU A 28 -5.24 4.40 4.28
CA GLU A 28 -6.63 4.09 3.91
C GLU A 28 -6.72 3.11 2.75
N VAL A 29 -5.90 3.29 1.70
CA VAL A 29 -5.82 2.35 0.57
C VAL A 29 -5.44 0.95 1.06
N TRP A 30 -4.48 0.85 1.98
CA TRP A 30 -4.09 -0.43 2.59
C TRP A 30 -5.25 -1.06 3.38
N ASN A 31 -5.95 -0.26 4.18
CA ASN A 31 -7.09 -0.73 4.98
C ASN A 31 -8.26 -1.17 4.10
N PHE A 32 -8.50 -0.47 3.00
CA PHE A 32 -9.47 -0.84 1.98
C PHE A 32 -9.12 -2.19 1.36
N CYS A 33 -7.85 -2.40 0.97
CA CYS A 33 -7.40 -3.68 0.45
C CYS A 33 -7.61 -4.83 1.46
N LEU A 34 -7.31 -4.59 2.74
CA LEU A 34 -7.55 -5.56 3.82
C LEU A 34 -9.03 -5.92 3.96
N ALA A 35 -9.90 -4.91 4.01
CA ALA A 35 -11.34 -5.11 4.18
C ALA A 35 -11.93 -5.86 3.00
N LEU A 36 -11.61 -5.43 1.78
CA LEU A 36 -12.07 -6.03 0.55
C LEU A 36 -11.59 -7.48 0.39
N ALA A 37 -10.32 -7.76 0.68
CA ALA A 37 -9.81 -9.12 0.62
C ALA A 37 -10.50 -10.05 1.63
N LYS A 38 -10.79 -9.55 2.84
CA LYS A 38 -11.55 -10.30 3.86
C LYS A 38 -12.98 -10.57 3.37
N GLU A 39 -13.66 -9.57 2.85
CA GLU A 39 -15.03 -9.69 2.35
C GLU A 39 -15.12 -10.69 1.19
N THR A 40 -14.23 -10.59 0.19
CA THR A 40 -14.19 -11.52 -0.94
C THR A 40 -13.95 -12.95 -0.47
N HIS A 41 -13.03 -13.15 0.48
CA HIS A 41 -12.74 -14.47 1.01
C HIS A 41 -13.92 -15.06 1.80
N LEU A 42 -14.61 -14.25 2.61
CA LEU A 42 -15.80 -14.69 3.32
C LEU A 42 -16.95 -15.06 2.37
N LYS A 43 -17.13 -14.33 1.27
CA LYS A 43 -18.21 -14.58 0.30
C LYS A 43 -17.95 -15.76 -0.64
N THR A 44 -16.70 -15.93 -1.08
CA THR A 44 -16.37 -16.86 -2.18
C THR A 44 -15.46 -18.01 -1.76
N GLY A 45 -14.87 -17.96 -0.57
CA GLY A 45 -13.79 -18.85 -0.14
C GLY A 45 -12.46 -18.60 -0.86
N LYS A 46 -12.41 -17.70 -1.85
CA LYS A 46 -11.22 -17.44 -2.69
C LYS A 46 -10.53 -16.14 -2.29
N TRP A 47 -9.23 -16.09 -2.51
CA TRP A 47 -8.45 -14.86 -2.33
C TRP A 47 -8.67 -13.91 -3.49
N ILE A 48 -8.76 -12.61 -3.20
CA ILE A 48 -8.91 -11.58 -4.23
C ILE A 48 -7.71 -11.56 -5.18
N THR A 49 -7.99 -11.41 -6.48
CA THR A 49 -6.98 -11.32 -7.53
C THR A 49 -6.45 -9.89 -7.67
N LYS A 50 -5.27 -9.75 -8.28
CA LYS A 50 -4.66 -8.43 -8.53
C LYS A 50 -5.55 -7.51 -9.36
N SER A 51 -6.13 -8.05 -10.44
CA SER A 51 -6.99 -7.31 -11.36
C SER A 51 -8.25 -6.82 -10.68
N GLU A 52 -8.89 -7.66 -9.86
CA GLU A 52 -10.10 -7.29 -9.13
C GLU A 52 -9.82 -6.24 -8.06
N LEU A 53 -8.72 -6.38 -7.32
CA LEU A 53 -8.28 -5.39 -6.33
C LEU A 53 -8.04 -4.02 -6.98
N GLN A 54 -7.34 -3.99 -8.11
CA GLN A 54 -7.06 -2.76 -8.85
C GLN A 54 -8.33 -2.10 -9.40
N LYS A 55 -9.25 -2.90 -9.99
CA LYS A 55 -10.53 -2.40 -10.50
C LYS A 55 -11.35 -1.75 -9.40
N ARG A 56 -11.45 -2.40 -8.24
CA ARG A 56 -12.22 -1.88 -7.10
C ARG A 56 -11.57 -0.69 -6.42
N SER A 57 -10.24 -0.53 -6.48
CA SER A 57 -9.54 0.65 -5.92
C SER A 57 -9.55 1.89 -6.83
N LYS A 58 -10.01 1.77 -8.09
CA LYS A 58 -9.87 2.83 -9.10
C LYS A 58 -10.84 3.97 -8.81
N GLY A 59 -10.33 5.21 -8.75
CA GLY A 59 -11.14 6.43 -8.62
C GLY A 59 -11.70 6.71 -7.23
N ILE A 60 -11.36 5.92 -6.21
CA ILE A 60 -11.86 6.11 -4.84
C ILE A 60 -11.02 7.13 -4.06
N PHE A 61 -9.70 7.12 -4.27
CA PHE A 61 -8.77 7.85 -3.41
C PHE A 61 -8.26 9.14 -4.06
N PRO A 62 -8.09 10.23 -3.29
CA PRO A 62 -7.62 11.52 -3.78
C PRO A 62 -6.09 11.58 -3.96
N ILE A 63 -5.47 10.48 -4.38
CA ILE A 63 -4.04 10.40 -4.70
C ILE A 63 -3.84 9.80 -6.08
N HIS A 64 -2.68 10.05 -6.68
CA HIS A 64 -2.38 9.58 -8.02
C HIS A 64 -2.57 8.06 -8.15
N SER A 65 -3.19 7.63 -9.26
CA SER A 65 -3.58 6.23 -9.47
C SER A 65 -2.40 5.25 -9.37
N GLN A 66 -1.20 5.66 -9.77
CA GLN A 66 0.01 4.83 -9.64
C GLN A 66 0.41 4.62 -8.17
N SER A 67 0.21 5.62 -7.31
CA SER A 67 0.48 5.51 -5.87
C SER A 67 -0.50 4.53 -5.22
N VAL A 68 -1.79 4.60 -5.55
CA VAL A 68 -2.81 3.62 -5.12
C VAL A 68 -2.40 2.21 -5.54
N GLN A 69 -2.07 2.03 -6.81
CA GLN A 69 -1.67 0.72 -7.35
C GLN A 69 -0.41 0.16 -6.65
N ALA A 70 0.56 1.02 -6.31
CA ALA A 70 1.74 0.62 -5.58
C ALA A 70 1.42 0.10 -4.17
N VAL A 71 0.46 0.71 -3.47
CA VAL A 71 -0.01 0.20 -2.17
C VAL A 71 -0.71 -1.14 -2.34
N CYS A 72 -1.59 -1.28 -3.34
CA CYS A 72 -2.26 -2.54 -3.67
C CYS A 72 -1.24 -3.66 -3.96
N HIS A 73 -0.17 -3.37 -4.71
CA HIS A 73 0.89 -4.35 -5.00
C HIS A 73 1.66 -4.74 -3.74
N LYS A 74 1.98 -3.79 -2.86
CA LYS A 74 2.61 -4.09 -1.56
C LYS A 74 1.73 -4.99 -0.69
N TYR A 75 0.42 -4.77 -0.69
CA TYR A 75 -0.53 -5.63 0.04
C TYR A 75 -0.49 -7.08 -0.49
N LEU A 76 -0.59 -7.26 -1.81
CA LEU A 76 -0.53 -8.58 -2.44
C LEU A 76 0.81 -9.26 -2.17
N PHE A 77 1.92 -8.52 -2.28
CA PHE A 77 3.24 -9.03 -1.96
C PHE A 77 3.35 -9.50 -0.51
N ALA A 78 2.84 -8.73 0.46
CA ALA A 78 2.86 -9.11 1.86
C ALA A 78 2.04 -10.38 2.14
N ARG A 79 0.90 -10.53 1.47
CA ARG A 79 0.07 -11.74 1.55
C ARG A 79 0.81 -12.95 0.98
N ASP A 80 1.38 -12.82 -0.22
CA ASP A 80 2.06 -13.92 -0.91
C ASP A 80 3.35 -14.31 -0.17
N ALA A 81 4.07 -13.34 0.40
CA ALA A 81 5.21 -13.58 1.29
C ALA A 81 4.81 -14.35 2.54
N ALA A 82 3.69 -13.99 3.18
CA ALA A 82 3.17 -14.74 4.33
C ALA A 82 2.81 -16.18 3.96
N LEU A 83 2.20 -16.41 2.78
CA LEU A 83 1.92 -17.76 2.29
C LEU A 83 3.22 -18.57 2.10
N LYS A 84 4.23 -17.98 1.44
CA LYS A 84 5.54 -18.63 1.24
C LYS A 84 6.22 -18.97 2.57
N ALA A 85 6.20 -18.04 3.53
CA ALA A 85 6.78 -18.27 4.85
C ALA A 85 6.08 -19.40 5.60
N ARG A 86 4.74 -19.49 5.52
CA ARG A 86 3.99 -20.60 6.11
C ARG A 86 4.30 -21.94 5.45
N LYS A 87 4.45 -21.97 4.12
CA LYS A 87 4.88 -23.17 3.39
C LYS A 87 6.29 -23.62 3.80
N ALA A 88 7.17 -22.69 4.11
CA ALA A 88 8.51 -22.96 4.64
C ALA A 88 8.52 -23.37 6.14
N GLY A 89 7.36 -23.52 6.78
CA GLY A 89 7.25 -23.92 8.18
C GLY A 89 7.32 -22.78 9.20
N HIS A 90 7.44 -21.52 8.76
CA HIS A 90 7.44 -20.39 9.69
C HIS A 90 6.00 -20.03 10.15
N LYS A 91 5.84 -19.76 11.45
CA LYS A 91 4.57 -19.31 12.05
C LYS A 91 4.28 -17.83 11.74
N THR A 92 4.09 -17.51 10.45
CA THR A 92 3.80 -16.15 9.98
C THR A 92 2.29 -15.92 9.82
N LYS A 93 1.80 -14.75 10.24
CA LYS A 93 0.41 -14.33 10.06
C LYS A 93 0.24 -13.55 8.75
N TYR A 94 -0.90 -13.72 8.07
CA TYR A 94 -1.27 -12.86 6.94
C TYR A 94 -1.45 -11.41 7.37
N PRO A 95 -1.42 -10.43 6.45
CA PRO A 95 -1.75 -9.04 6.79
C PRO A 95 -3.13 -8.93 7.45
N TYR A 96 -3.18 -8.45 8.71
CA TYR A 96 -4.43 -8.26 9.47
C TYR A 96 -4.55 -6.89 10.14
N LYS A 97 -3.42 -6.19 10.36
CA LYS A 97 -3.40 -4.91 11.06
C LYS A 97 -3.77 -3.78 10.11
N LYS A 98 -4.76 -2.98 10.53
CA LYS A 98 -5.01 -1.67 9.93
C LYS A 98 -3.82 -0.75 10.17
N LYS A 99 -3.64 0.22 9.28
CA LYS A 99 -2.56 1.21 9.32
C LYS A 99 -3.15 2.61 9.32
N THR A 100 -2.66 3.46 10.23
CA THR A 100 -2.98 4.90 10.22
C THR A 100 -2.16 5.63 9.17
N TYR A 101 -0.90 5.21 9.02
CA TYR A 101 0.03 5.79 8.06
C TYR A 101 0.68 4.67 7.25
N PHE A 102 0.84 4.91 5.96
CA PHE A 102 1.62 4.06 5.09
C PHE A 102 2.43 4.91 4.14
N ASN A 103 3.68 4.51 3.88
CA ASN A 103 4.54 5.29 3.02
C ASN A 103 4.01 5.31 1.57
N THR A 104 3.65 6.50 1.10
CA THR A 104 3.28 6.71 -0.30
C THR A 104 4.46 6.37 -1.18
N LYS A 105 4.26 5.46 -2.14
CA LYS A 105 5.26 5.21 -3.18
C LYS A 105 4.97 6.16 -4.33
N TRP A 106 5.96 6.99 -4.63
CA TRP A 106 5.95 7.92 -5.74
C TRP A 106 6.47 7.18 -6.98
N ALA A 107 5.65 7.03 -8.01
CA ALA A 107 6.08 6.47 -9.29
C ALA A 107 6.75 7.56 -10.14
N ASN A 108 7.76 7.18 -10.94
CA ASN A 108 8.58 8.12 -11.72
C ASN A 108 7.78 9.06 -12.64
N ASN A 109 6.59 8.66 -13.08
CA ASN A 109 5.74 9.44 -13.98
C ASN A 109 4.60 10.17 -13.26
N GLY A 110 4.62 10.22 -11.92
CA GLY A 110 3.55 10.80 -11.10
C GLY A 110 3.64 12.31 -10.89
N PHE A 111 4.70 12.95 -11.37
CA PHE A 111 4.98 14.39 -11.17
C PHE A 111 5.51 14.98 -12.48
N LYS A 112 4.87 16.04 -12.97
CA LYS A 112 5.53 16.97 -13.89
C LYS A 112 6.20 18.03 -13.02
N VAL A 113 7.49 18.24 -13.25
CA VAL A 113 8.26 19.36 -12.70
C VAL A 113 7.83 20.64 -13.42
#